data_AF-A0A661NYW1-F1
#
_entry.id   AF-A0A661NYW1-F1
#
_cell.length_a   1.000
_cell.length_b   1.000
_cell.length_c   1.000
_cell.angle_alpha   90.00
_cell.angle_beta   90.00
_cell.angle_gamma   90.00
#
_symmetry.space_group_name_H-M   'P 1'
#
loop_
_entity.id
_entity.type
_entity.pdbx_description
1 polymer ?
#
loop_
_entity_poly.entity_id
_entity_poly.type
_entity_poly.pdbx_seq_one_letter_code
_entity_poly.pdbx_strand_id
1 'polypeptide(L)'
;VNRDGLGALEDRRRRFSSFLPKVQPKPASITLREEKDHVIVDLGVGDRNLKLFRRDSLQLKIILLSMLNNGLLIKQDVAEAIKLTPFHTTTLARRLREKGARSLVDRRQGQKQEYRVPAPVKAELVQQFAVDIITSGKTSGSKISAELKERCNISVPARTVRHHLAQMGLRKIKKSLPQLVAGVKKTSSNYSST
;
A
#
# COMPACT_ATOMS: atom_id res chain seq x y z
N VAL A 1 -4.49 55.66 43.50
CA VAL A 1 -5.05 54.55 42.69
C VAL A 1 -4.08 54.02 41.62
N ASN A 2 -3.10 54.80 41.15
CA ASN A 2 -2.26 54.44 39.99
C ASN A 2 -1.15 53.38 40.19
N ARG A 3 -0.98 52.79 41.38
CA ARG A 3 0.07 51.78 41.63
C ARG A 3 -0.46 50.34 41.71
N ASP A 4 -1.59 50.13 42.39
CA ASP A 4 -2.11 48.79 42.71
C ASP A 4 -3.50 48.50 42.10
N GLY A 5 -4.03 49.43 41.28
CA GLY A 5 -5.33 49.29 40.60
C GLY A 5 -6.50 49.05 41.55
N LEU A 6 -7.55 48.35 41.08
CA LEU A 6 -8.73 47.99 41.87
C LEU A 6 -8.40 47.05 43.04
N GLY A 7 -7.32 46.29 42.95
CA GLY A 7 -6.84 45.41 44.03
C GLY A 7 -6.40 46.16 45.29
N ALA A 8 -6.16 47.48 45.20
CA ALA A 8 -5.89 48.33 46.35
C ALA A 8 -7.10 48.48 47.30
N LEU A 9 -8.31 48.29 46.79
CA LEU A 9 -9.56 48.39 47.54
C LEU A 9 -9.96 47.06 48.18
N GLU A 10 -9.15 46.01 48.00
CA GLU A 10 -9.43 44.69 48.56
C GLU A 10 -8.95 44.53 49.99
N ASP A 11 -9.78 43.89 50.81
CA ASP A 11 -9.41 43.50 52.16
C ASP A 11 -8.28 42.45 52.13
N ARG A 12 -7.06 42.92 52.38
CA ARG A 12 -5.82 42.11 52.41
C ARG A 12 -5.80 41.07 53.55
N ARG A 13 -6.76 41.11 54.49
CA ARG A 13 -6.89 40.09 55.53
C ARG A 13 -7.54 38.81 55.00
N ARG A 14 -8.17 38.84 53.82
CA ARG A 14 -8.75 37.66 53.19
C ARG A 14 -7.70 36.95 52.34
N ARG A 15 -7.60 35.62 52.51
CA ARG A 15 -6.69 34.75 51.73
C ARG A 15 -7.04 34.65 50.23
N PHE A 16 -8.22 35.11 49.82
CA PHE A 16 -8.70 35.00 48.45
C PHE A 16 -9.26 36.33 47.96
N SER A 17 -8.83 36.72 46.75
CA SER A 17 -9.33 37.89 46.06
C SER A 17 -10.70 37.62 45.43
N SER A 18 -11.65 38.50 45.73
CA SER A 18 -12.96 38.65 45.09
C SER A 18 -12.91 39.53 43.84
N PHE A 19 -11.92 40.41 43.71
CA PHE A 19 -11.76 41.28 42.54
C PHE A 19 -11.02 40.61 41.37
N LEU A 20 -10.21 39.58 41.63
CA LEU A 20 -9.56 38.83 40.57
C LEU A 20 -10.53 37.80 39.95
N PRO A 21 -10.57 37.67 38.61
CA PRO A 21 -11.37 36.65 37.96
C PRO A 21 -10.95 35.26 38.45
N LYS A 22 -11.93 34.44 38.84
CA LYS A 22 -11.69 33.05 39.23
C LYS A 22 -10.95 32.35 38.09
N VAL A 23 -9.78 31.78 38.39
CA VAL A 23 -9.02 30.97 37.44
C VAL A 23 -9.93 29.87 36.94
N GLN A 24 -10.26 29.89 35.64
CA GLN A 24 -11.06 28.82 35.05
C GLN A 24 -10.29 27.49 35.19
N PRO A 25 -10.94 26.40 35.63
CA PRO A 25 -10.28 25.11 35.69
C PRO A 25 -9.77 24.75 34.29
N LYS A 26 -8.49 24.40 34.20
CA LYS A 26 -7.86 23.98 32.95
C LYS A 26 -8.66 22.80 32.39
N PRO A 27 -9.07 22.82 31.10
CA PRO A 27 -9.80 21.71 30.52
C PRO A 27 -8.97 20.44 30.64
N ALA A 28 -9.63 19.34 31.03
CA ALA A 28 -8.99 18.04 31.16
C ALA A 28 -8.34 17.64 29.83
N SER A 29 -7.12 17.12 29.89
CA SER A 29 -6.39 16.68 28.71
C SER A 29 -7.00 15.40 28.15
N ILE A 30 -7.25 15.38 26.84
CA ILE A 30 -7.64 14.16 26.14
C ILE A 30 -6.43 13.22 26.09
N THR A 31 -6.62 11.96 26.46
CA THR A 31 -5.54 10.96 26.54
C THR A 31 -5.88 9.67 25.79
N LEU A 32 -4.85 8.89 25.46
CA LEU A 32 -5.00 7.57 24.85
C LEU A 32 -4.65 6.47 25.83
N ARG A 33 -5.47 5.42 25.85
CA ARG A 33 -5.22 4.18 26.58
C ARG A 33 -5.30 2.99 25.64
N GLU A 34 -4.38 2.07 25.80
CA GLU A 34 -4.25 0.87 24.99
C GLU A 34 -4.84 -0.35 25.72
N GLU A 35 -5.84 -0.99 25.13
CA GLU A 35 -6.35 -2.30 25.57
C GLU A 35 -6.07 -3.37 24.50
N LYS A 36 -6.32 -4.65 24.80
CA LYS A 36 -6.03 -5.78 23.91
C LYS A 36 -6.62 -5.61 22.51
N ASP A 37 -7.93 -5.39 22.44
CA ASP A 37 -8.66 -5.27 21.17
C ASP A 37 -9.08 -3.83 20.83
N HIS A 38 -8.89 -2.89 21.76
CA HIS A 38 -9.39 -1.53 21.62
C HIS A 38 -8.31 -0.48 21.93
N VAL A 39 -8.42 0.67 21.27
CA VAL A 39 -7.78 1.91 21.70
C VAL A 39 -8.86 2.80 22.28
N ILE A 40 -8.67 3.27 23.50
CA ILE A 40 -9.61 4.12 24.21
C ILE A 40 -9.10 5.56 24.15
N VAL A 41 -9.92 6.45 23.62
CA VAL A 41 -9.72 7.89 23.75
C VAL A 41 -10.54 8.38 24.95
N ASP A 42 -9.85 8.81 26.00
CA ASP A 42 -10.48 9.46 27.16
C ASP A 42 -10.62 10.95 26.86
N LEU A 43 -11.85 11.43 26.84
CA LEU A 43 -12.16 12.83 26.53
C LEU A 43 -12.01 13.77 27.74
N GLY A 44 -11.60 13.26 28.90
CA GLY A 44 -11.35 14.03 30.12
C GLY A 44 -12.61 14.52 30.83
N VAL A 45 -13.81 14.07 30.41
CA VAL A 45 -15.09 14.51 30.97
C VAL A 45 -15.89 13.30 31.44
N GLY A 46 -15.75 12.97 32.74
CA GLY A 46 -16.40 11.80 33.35
C GLY A 46 -16.01 10.50 32.66
N ASP A 47 -16.95 9.55 32.53
CA ASP A 47 -16.72 8.25 31.86
C ASP A 47 -16.88 8.30 30.33
N ARG A 48 -16.74 9.48 29.71
CA ARG A 48 -16.87 9.64 28.26
C ARG A 48 -15.62 9.16 27.54
N ASN A 49 -15.67 7.90 27.15
CA ASN A 49 -14.60 7.22 26.43
C ASN A 49 -15.05 6.84 25.01
N LEU A 50 -14.21 7.13 24.01
CA LEU A 50 -14.40 6.63 22.65
C LEU A 50 -13.57 5.34 22.47
N LYS A 51 -14.25 4.20 22.32
CA LYS A 51 -13.62 2.91 22.10
C LYS A 51 -13.46 2.65 20.60
N LEU A 52 -12.22 2.46 20.16
CA LEU A 52 -11.87 2.20 18.76
C LEU A 52 -11.36 0.78 18.60
N PHE A 53 -11.96 -0.01 17.72
CA PHE A 53 -11.53 -1.39 17.52
C PHE A 53 -10.23 -1.45 16.73
N ARG A 54 -9.21 -2.14 17.25
CA ARG A 54 -7.87 -2.18 16.64
C ARG A 54 -7.85 -2.85 15.26
N ARG A 55 -8.79 -3.76 14.98
CA ARG A 55 -8.84 -4.44 13.68
C ARG A 55 -9.37 -3.54 12.58
N ASP A 56 -10.14 -2.50 12.92
CA ASP A 56 -10.52 -1.45 11.97
C ASP A 56 -9.44 -0.36 11.92
N SER A 57 -8.33 -0.70 11.25
CA SER A 57 -7.19 0.20 11.13
C SER A 57 -7.53 1.50 10.39
N LEU A 58 -8.57 1.51 9.54
CA LEU A 58 -8.96 2.69 8.79
C LEU A 58 -9.74 3.66 9.67
N GLN A 59 -10.76 3.17 10.39
CA GLN A 59 -11.52 3.98 11.34
C GLN A 59 -10.60 4.57 12.41
N LEU A 60 -9.72 3.75 12.97
CA LEU A 60 -8.76 4.16 13.99
C LEU A 60 -7.84 5.29 13.46
N LYS A 61 -7.30 5.15 12.25
CA LYS A 61 -6.49 6.20 11.62
C LYS A 61 -7.30 7.48 11.39
N ILE A 62 -8.52 7.37 10.87
CA ILE A 62 -9.36 8.55 10.58
C ILE A 62 -9.58 9.36 11.86
N ILE A 63 -9.98 8.70 12.95
CA ILE A 63 -10.33 9.37 14.20
C ILE A 63 -9.10 9.97 14.86
N LEU A 64 -8.05 9.16 15.09
CA LEU A 64 -6.85 9.61 15.80
C LEU A 64 -6.07 10.69 15.03
N LEU A 65 -5.96 10.58 13.70
CA LEU A 65 -5.32 11.62 12.89
C LEU A 65 -6.16 12.90 12.82
N SER A 66 -7.51 12.79 12.88
CA SER A 66 -8.37 13.97 12.97
C SER A 66 -8.18 14.69 14.30
N MET A 67 -8.12 13.95 15.41
CA MET A 67 -7.84 14.51 16.73
C MET A 67 -6.45 15.16 16.79
N LEU A 68 -5.44 14.54 16.18
CA LEU A 68 -4.09 15.11 16.04
C LEU A 68 -4.09 16.43 15.23
N ASN A 69 -4.80 16.46 14.09
CA ASN A 69 -4.91 17.67 13.26
C ASN A 69 -5.57 18.85 13.98
N ASN A 70 -6.42 18.57 14.96
CA ASN A 70 -7.12 19.57 15.77
C ASN A 70 -6.42 19.88 17.09
N GLY A 71 -5.20 19.36 17.31
CA GLY A 71 -4.43 19.60 18.54
C GLY A 71 -5.02 18.95 19.80
N LEU A 72 -5.95 18.01 19.63
CA LEU A 72 -6.60 17.30 20.73
C LEU A 72 -5.72 16.18 21.29
N LEU A 73 -4.84 15.61 20.45
CA LEU A 73 -3.90 14.57 20.83
C LEU A 73 -2.48 14.95 20.43
N ILE A 74 -1.50 14.49 21.19
CA ILE A 74 -0.09 14.69 20.85
C ILE A 74 0.37 13.64 19.83
N LYS A 75 1.33 14.06 19.00
CA LYS A 75 1.88 13.24 17.91
C LYS A 75 2.45 11.91 18.38
N GLN A 76 3.05 11.87 19.57
CA GLN A 76 3.73 10.68 20.11
C GLN A 76 2.72 9.58 20.40
N ASP A 77 1.69 9.88 21.19
CA ASP A 77 0.65 8.92 21.56
C ASP A 77 -0.10 8.38 20.32
N VAL A 78 -0.39 9.25 19.35
CA VAL A 78 -1.07 8.84 18.11
C VAL A 78 -0.19 7.93 17.26
N ALA A 79 1.11 8.19 17.21
CA ALA A 79 2.05 7.35 16.46
C ALA A 79 2.17 5.96 17.07
N GLU A 80 2.22 5.88 18.40
CA GLU A 80 2.22 4.63 19.15
C GLU A 80 0.93 3.83 18.91
N ALA A 81 -0.24 4.46 19.06
CA ALA A 81 -1.54 3.80 18.91
C ALA A 81 -1.80 3.25 17.49
N ILE A 82 -1.28 3.91 16.45
CA ILE A 82 -1.41 3.48 15.05
C ILE A 82 -0.24 2.56 14.63
N LYS A 83 0.77 2.36 15.50
CA LYS A 83 2.00 1.57 15.23
C LYS A 83 2.80 2.11 14.04
N LEU A 84 2.97 3.43 13.99
CA LEU A 84 3.70 4.13 12.93
C LEU A 84 4.77 5.04 13.52
N THR A 85 5.70 5.51 12.68
CA THR A 85 6.65 6.53 13.13
C THR A 85 5.96 7.89 13.28
N PRO A 86 6.44 8.78 14.17
CA PRO A 86 5.89 10.12 14.30
C PRO A 86 5.90 10.92 12.99
N PHE A 87 6.93 10.73 12.16
CA PHE A 87 7.03 11.37 10.84
C PHE A 87 5.99 10.84 9.85
N HIS A 88 5.76 9.53 9.81
CA HIS A 88 4.74 8.97 8.95
C HIS A 88 3.33 9.39 9.40
N THR A 89 3.12 9.48 10.72
CA THR A 89 1.89 9.94 11.34
C THR A 89 1.54 11.37 10.94
N THR A 90 2.49 12.32 11.01
CA THR A 90 2.25 13.71 10.56
C THR A 90 1.97 13.79 9.06
N THR A 91 2.66 12.97 8.26
CA THR A 91 2.43 12.89 6.82
C THR A 91 1.00 12.41 6.51
N LEU A 92 0.52 11.39 7.22
CA LEU A 92 -0.84 10.89 7.08
C LEU A 92 -1.88 11.87 7.61
N ALA A 93 -1.62 12.54 8.74
CA ALA A 93 -2.51 13.56 9.29
C ALA A 93 -2.71 14.72 8.29
N ARG A 94 -1.61 15.23 7.71
CA ARG A 94 -1.66 16.24 6.64
C ARG A 94 -2.45 15.73 5.43
N ARG A 95 -2.18 14.50 4.99
CA ARG A 95 -2.88 13.89 3.85
C ARG A 95 -4.38 13.75 4.10
N LEU A 96 -4.79 13.36 5.31
CA LEU A 96 -6.20 13.28 5.70
C LEU A 96 -6.87 14.65 5.64
N ARG A 97 -6.20 15.70 6.14
CA ARG A 97 -6.70 17.09 6.10
C ARG A 97 -6.88 17.60 4.67
N GLU A 98 -5.93 17.32 3.79
CA GLU A 98 -5.91 17.86 2.42
C GLU A 98 -6.75 17.05 1.42
N LYS A 99 -6.79 15.72 1.56
CA LYS A 99 -7.34 14.79 0.56
C LYS A 99 -8.48 13.90 1.09
N GLY A 100 -8.83 14.05 2.37
CA GLY A 100 -9.89 13.30 3.04
C GLY A 100 -9.57 11.83 3.31
N ALA A 101 -10.53 11.11 3.90
CA ALA A 101 -10.36 9.73 4.39
C ALA A 101 -9.98 8.72 3.30
N ARG A 102 -10.47 8.90 2.06
CA ARG A 102 -10.13 8.04 0.90
C ARG A 102 -8.65 8.04 0.54
N SER A 103 -7.86 8.96 1.08
CA SER A 103 -6.41 9.05 0.88
C SER A 103 -5.61 8.10 1.79
N LEU A 104 -6.26 7.54 2.82
CA LEU A 104 -5.68 6.59 3.77
C LEU A 104 -5.86 5.14 3.34
N VAL A 105 -6.77 4.87 2.40
CA VAL A 105 -6.99 3.56 1.80
C VAL A 105 -5.78 3.17 0.94
N ASP A 106 -5.34 1.91 1.04
CA ASP A 106 -4.27 1.41 0.18
C ASP A 106 -4.73 1.42 -1.28
N ARG A 107 -4.00 2.18 -2.12
CA ARG A 107 -4.26 2.30 -3.56
C ARG A 107 -3.23 1.56 -4.41
N ARG A 108 -2.38 0.71 -3.81
CA ARG A 108 -1.43 -0.11 -4.56
C ARG A 108 -2.20 -0.98 -5.55
N GLN A 109 -2.05 -0.69 -6.84
CA GLN A 109 -2.67 -1.43 -7.94
C GLN A 109 -1.81 -2.60 -8.43
N GLY A 110 -0.74 -2.94 -7.71
CA GLY A 110 0.30 -3.82 -8.19
C GLY A 110 1.03 -3.24 -9.43
N GLN A 111 1.94 -4.03 -9.98
CA GLN A 111 2.62 -3.70 -11.22
C GLN A 111 1.67 -3.95 -12.41
N LYS A 112 1.29 -2.90 -13.15
CA LYS A 112 0.37 -2.98 -14.30
C LYS A 112 1.05 -3.37 -15.62
N GLN A 113 2.37 -3.21 -15.71
CA GLN A 113 3.13 -3.47 -16.94
C GLN A 113 4.38 -4.31 -16.64
N GLU A 114 4.65 -5.29 -17.50
CA GLU A 114 5.81 -6.18 -17.36
C GLU A 114 7.09 -5.52 -17.91
N TYR A 115 7.99 -5.08 -17.03
CA TYR A 115 9.24 -4.42 -17.44
C TYR A 115 10.33 -5.39 -17.91
N ARG A 116 10.32 -6.64 -17.42
CA ARG A 116 11.40 -7.61 -17.71
C ARG A 116 11.21 -8.39 -19.00
N VAL A 117 9.97 -8.53 -19.47
CA VAL A 117 9.63 -9.29 -20.67
C VAL A 117 8.65 -8.46 -21.50
N PRO A 118 9.14 -7.40 -22.17
CA PRO A 118 8.32 -6.59 -23.05
C PRO A 118 7.87 -7.40 -24.28
N ALA A 119 6.95 -6.84 -25.07
CA ALA A 119 6.34 -7.53 -26.21
C ALA A 119 7.36 -8.16 -27.20
N PRO A 120 8.49 -7.52 -27.56
CA PRO A 120 9.50 -8.15 -28.43
C PRO A 120 10.08 -9.43 -27.84
N VAL A 121 10.37 -9.44 -26.53
CA VAL A 121 10.90 -10.63 -25.84
C VAL A 121 9.85 -11.74 -25.78
N LYS A 122 8.55 -11.40 -25.68
CA LYS A 122 7.47 -12.39 -25.78
C LYS A 122 7.39 -13.03 -27.16
N ALA A 123 7.56 -12.25 -28.22
CA ALA A 123 7.60 -12.77 -29.58
C ALA A 123 8.75 -13.76 -29.75
N GLU A 124 9.95 -13.42 -29.26
CA GLU A 124 11.11 -14.31 -29.28
C GLU A 124 10.86 -15.60 -28.47
N LEU A 125 10.25 -15.49 -27.30
CA LEU A 125 9.87 -16.66 -26.49
C LEU A 125 8.92 -17.61 -27.25
N VAL A 126 7.97 -17.06 -28.02
CA VAL A 126 7.04 -17.85 -28.85
C VAL A 126 7.80 -18.51 -30.00
N GLN A 127 8.71 -17.79 -30.67
CA GLN A 127 9.51 -18.33 -31.77
C GLN A 127 10.39 -19.49 -31.31
N GLN A 128 11.20 -19.31 -30.25
CA GLN A 128 12.06 -20.38 -29.75
C GLN A 128 11.23 -21.58 -29.27
N PHE A 129 10.09 -21.34 -28.62
CA PHE A 129 9.17 -22.41 -28.24
C PHE A 129 8.67 -23.22 -29.45
N ALA A 130 8.25 -22.53 -30.52
CA ALA A 130 7.74 -23.19 -31.72
C ALA A 130 8.83 -24.02 -32.42
N VAL A 131 10.04 -23.45 -32.58
CA VAL A 131 11.20 -24.15 -33.16
C VAL A 131 11.51 -25.42 -32.36
N ASP A 132 11.59 -25.32 -31.03
CA ASP A 132 11.86 -26.45 -30.14
C ASP A 132 10.83 -27.58 -30.27
N ILE A 133 9.54 -27.22 -30.29
CA ILE A 133 8.44 -28.18 -30.41
C ILE A 133 8.39 -28.85 -31.78
N ILE A 134 8.63 -28.11 -32.86
CA ILE A 134 8.59 -28.65 -34.23
C ILE A 134 9.78 -29.58 -34.49
N THR A 135 10.97 -29.22 -33.99
CA THR A 135 12.21 -29.97 -34.25
C THR A 135 12.40 -31.15 -33.31
N SER A 136 12.11 -30.98 -32.02
CA SER A 136 12.48 -31.96 -30.97
C SER A 136 11.30 -32.50 -30.18
N GLY A 137 10.09 -31.93 -30.35
CA GLY A 137 8.89 -32.29 -29.57
C GLY A 137 8.97 -31.94 -28.08
N LYS A 138 10.05 -31.31 -27.62
CA LYS A 138 10.32 -30.97 -26.23
C LYS A 138 10.82 -29.54 -26.12
N THR A 139 10.56 -28.90 -24.98
CA THR A 139 10.99 -27.53 -24.67
C THR A 139 11.57 -27.50 -23.28
N SER A 140 12.68 -26.79 -23.08
CA SER A 140 13.24 -26.53 -21.76
C SER A 140 13.39 -25.03 -21.52
N GLY A 141 13.00 -24.57 -20.34
CA GLY A 141 13.18 -23.17 -19.96
C GLY A 141 14.65 -22.75 -19.86
N SER A 142 15.56 -23.67 -19.55
CA SER A 142 17.01 -23.38 -19.56
C SER A 142 17.56 -23.26 -20.97
N LYS A 143 17.10 -24.12 -21.89
CA LYS A 143 17.49 -24.10 -23.30
C LYS A 143 17.05 -22.79 -23.96
N ILE A 144 15.77 -22.44 -23.84
CA ILE A 144 15.23 -21.19 -24.39
C ILE A 144 15.92 -19.97 -23.77
N SER A 145 16.25 -20.01 -22.48
CA SER A 145 17.00 -18.94 -21.80
C SER A 145 18.41 -18.75 -22.38
N ALA A 146 19.11 -19.85 -22.67
CA ALA A 146 20.42 -19.80 -23.33
C ALA A 146 20.31 -19.31 -24.78
N GLU A 147 19.35 -19.81 -25.55
CA GLU A 147 19.12 -19.40 -26.95
C GLU A 147 18.79 -17.91 -27.07
N LEU A 148 17.97 -17.36 -26.15
CA LEU A 148 17.67 -15.93 -26.10
C LEU A 148 18.90 -15.07 -25.79
N LYS A 149 19.78 -15.58 -24.93
CA LYS A 149 21.04 -14.89 -24.60
C LYS A 149 21.99 -14.91 -25.79
N GLU A 150 22.14 -16.05 -26.46
CA GLU A 150 23.04 -16.21 -27.60
C GLU A 150 22.57 -15.47 -28.85
N ARG A 151 21.29 -15.59 -29.22
CA ARG A 151 20.76 -15.06 -30.49
C ARG A 151 20.34 -13.61 -30.42
N CYS A 152 19.77 -13.20 -29.28
CA CYS A 152 19.10 -11.91 -29.15
C CYS A 152 19.80 -10.98 -28.14
N ASN A 153 20.85 -11.46 -27.45
CA ASN A 153 21.50 -10.77 -26.33
C ASN A 153 20.53 -10.40 -25.19
N ILE A 154 19.46 -11.20 -25.00
CA ILE A 154 18.44 -10.97 -23.97
C ILE A 154 18.67 -11.94 -22.81
N SER A 155 18.95 -11.39 -21.62
CA SER A 155 19.11 -12.18 -20.40
C SER A 155 17.79 -12.35 -19.65
N VAL A 156 17.14 -13.50 -19.82
CA VAL A 156 15.90 -13.87 -19.09
C VAL A 156 16.12 -15.16 -18.30
N PRO A 157 15.92 -15.19 -16.97
CA PRO A 157 16.06 -16.40 -16.18
C PRO A 157 15.08 -17.50 -16.61
N ALA A 158 15.51 -18.77 -16.58
CA ALA A 158 14.69 -19.91 -16.96
C ALA A 158 13.35 -20.02 -16.20
N ARG A 159 13.27 -19.51 -14.95
CA ARG A 159 12.01 -19.42 -14.20
C ARG A 159 11.02 -18.45 -14.84
N THR A 160 11.50 -17.28 -15.26
CA THR A 160 10.72 -16.24 -15.94
C THR A 160 10.24 -16.74 -17.31
N VAL A 161 11.11 -17.39 -18.08
CA VAL A 161 10.75 -18.09 -19.33
C VAL A 161 9.58 -19.04 -19.09
N ARG A 162 9.71 -19.98 -18.13
CA ARG A 162 8.67 -20.96 -17.82
C ARG A 162 7.35 -20.33 -17.37
N HIS A 163 7.41 -19.22 -16.65
CA HIS A 163 6.25 -18.46 -16.21
C HIS A 163 5.51 -17.87 -17.43
N HIS A 164 6.20 -17.14 -18.30
CA HIS A 164 5.56 -16.54 -19.49
C HIS A 164 5.06 -17.57 -20.49
N LEU A 165 5.78 -18.69 -20.71
CA LEU A 165 5.28 -19.78 -21.56
C LEU A 165 3.96 -20.37 -21.02
N ALA A 166 3.79 -20.44 -19.69
CA ALA A 166 2.55 -20.89 -19.07
C ALA A 166 1.45 -19.83 -19.16
N GLN A 167 1.79 -18.58 -18.85
CA GLN A 167 0.89 -17.41 -18.91
C GLN A 167 0.31 -17.21 -20.32
N MET A 168 1.13 -17.38 -21.36
CA MET A 168 0.72 -17.31 -22.77
C MET A 168 0.00 -18.58 -23.27
N GLY A 169 -0.14 -19.62 -22.43
CA GLY A 169 -0.83 -20.85 -22.79
C GLY A 169 -0.06 -21.79 -23.72
N LEU A 170 1.22 -21.51 -24.04
CA LEU A 170 1.99 -22.27 -25.03
C LEU A 170 2.17 -23.76 -24.65
N ARG A 171 2.16 -24.08 -23.34
CA ARG A 171 2.21 -25.47 -22.88
C ARG A 171 1.04 -26.32 -23.39
N LYS A 172 -0.13 -25.72 -23.62
CA LYS A 172 -1.35 -26.42 -24.06
C LYS A 172 -1.27 -26.81 -25.55
N ILE A 173 -0.58 -26.00 -26.36
CA ILE A 173 -0.47 -26.22 -27.82
C ILE A 173 0.71 -27.11 -28.22
N LYS A 174 1.47 -27.62 -27.25
CA LYS A 174 2.66 -28.45 -27.46
C LYS A 174 2.41 -29.66 -28.38
N LYS A 175 1.24 -30.28 -28.30
CA LYS A 175 0.88 -31.46 -29.10
C LYS A 175 0.22 -31.11 -30.43
N SER A 176 -0.56 -30.04 -30.47
CA SER A 176 -1.30 -29.63 -31.67
C SER A 176 -0.41 -28.93 -32.69
N LEU A 177 0.59 -28.16 -32.24
CA LEU A 177 1.43 -27.37 -33.13
C LEU A 177 2.22 -28.23 -34.15
N PRO A 178 2.88 -29.35 -33.77
CA PRO A 178 3.48 -30.25 -34.76
C PRO A 178 2.48 -30.88 -35.73
N GLN A 179 1.27 -31.21 -35.26
CA GLN A 179 0.21 -31.80 -36.10
C GLN A 179 -0.26 -30.81 -37.17
N LEU A 180 -0.42 -29.54 -36.81
CA LEU A 180 -0.77 -28.47 -37.75
C LEU A 180 0.30 -28.31 -38.83
N VAL A 181 1.57 -28.29 -38.43
CA VAL A 181 2.71 -28.19 -39.38
C VAL A 181 2.75 -29.40 -40.32
N ALA A 182 2.49 -30.61 -39.81
CA ALA A 182 2.41 -31.82 -40.64
C ALA A 182 1.25 -31.79 -41.63
N GLY A 183 0.08 -31.27 -41.24
CA GLY A 183 -1.07 -31.09 -42.14
C GLY A 183 -0.79 -30.10 -43.28
N VAL A 184 -0.07 -29.01 -42.99
CA VAL A 184 0.34 -28.03 -44.01
C VAL A 184 1.37 -28.62 -44.98
N LYS A 185 2.38 -29.36 -44.49
CA LYS A 185 3.37 -30.02 -45.37
C LYS A 185 2.73 -31.02 -46.34
N LYS A 186 1.70 -31.74 -45.91
CA LYS A 186 0.98 -32.70 -46.77
C LYS A 186 0.15 -32.01 -47.86
N THR A 187 -0.39 -30.84 -47.58
CA THR A 187 -1.21 -30.09 -48.54
C THR A 187 -0.36 -29.28 -49.53
N SER A 188 0.83 -28.82 -49.15
CA SER A 188 1.74 -28.11 -50.06
C SER A 188 2.36 -29.01 -51.14
N SER A 189 2.53 -30.31 -50.87
CA SER A 189 3.02 -31.29 -51.86
C SER A 189 2.10 -31.44 -53.07
N ASN A 190 0.81 -31.11 -52.92
CA ASN A 190 -0.18 -31.27 -53.99
C ASN A 190 -0.29 -30.05 -54.91
N TYR A 191 0.34 -28.91 -54.57
CA TYR A 191 0.31 -27.68 -55.36
C TYR A 191 1.54 -27.48 -56.26
N SER A 192 2.53 -28.39 -56.22
CA SER A 192 3.72 -28.33 -57.09
C SER A 192 3.62 -29.26 -58.30
N SER A 193 2.42 -29.71 -58.66
CA SER A 193 2.17 -30.62 -59.78
C SER A 193 0.97 -30.15 -60.62
N THR A 194 1.03 -28.90 -61.07
CA THR A 194 0.18 -28.34 -62.14
C THR A 194 1.02 -27.45 -63.01
#